data_AF-A0A5N4F076-F1
#
_entry.id   AF-A0A5N4F076-F1
#
_cell.length_a   1.000
_cell.length_b   1.000
_cell.length_c   1.000
_cell.angle_alpha   90.00
_cell.angle_beta   90.00
_cell.angle_gamma   90.00
#
_symmetry.space_group_name_H-M   'P 1'
#
loop_
_entity.id
_entity.type
_entity.pdbx_description
1 polymer ?
#
loop_
_entity_poly.entity_id
_entity_poly.type
_entity_poly.pdbx_seq_one_letter_code
_entity_poly.pdbx_strand_id
1 'polypeptide(L)'
;MNNITSYYGDLGIFLYYTPIVSAFMAAFALLANRRRTPSQTWLALVLVTFGTGMAASFLFDRYFSASHSEIFRPVNFIFSTANSIVILFYYVSLMRPQLLTRKYMLYFSGGWALFSIFVLLPGTFSARFQPVQGIHRLADLSSLPMVFHLLTICCILLFYTWMGVFILRIYRDYRKFIVNSYSFVGGITLSWVSITIYLFIIMGILDILWMVNTSAGYKMLFNVVSLGAVWTLFWYGSRQSAIPPVDIEPKKKSFKEVEELPVTTDDKQAKLKIQLLEYFNHKKPYLNPELSLKEVAQALQTNHYALSRFINKEFEVNFYTLINRFRVEYILHLIELNKGAINCDTLHAISGFKSRTTFFKQFKEIAGCTPQEYIESRKTEKSDNSTIKTKLF
;
A
#
# COMPACT_ATOMS: atom_id res chain seq x y z
N MET A 1 13.57 -40.15 -20.36
CA MET A 1 13.45 -39.20 -21.48
C MET A 1 12.02 -38.66 -21.71
N ASN A 2 10.98 -39.06 -20.97
CA ASN A 2 9.58 -38.68 -21.28
C ASN A 2 8.96 -37.52 -20.48
N ASN A 3 9.70 -36.83 -19.58
CA ASN A 3 9.11 -35.76 -18.75
C ASN A 3 9.47 -34.32 -19.15
N ILE A 4 10.45 -34.12 -20.06
CA ILE A 4 10.87 -32.78 -20.49
C ILE A 4 9.96 -32.24 -21.60
N THR A 5 9.27 -33.13 -22.33
CA THR A 5 8.45 -32.79 -23.50
C THR A 5 7.03 -32.30 -23.17
N SER A 6 6.46 -32.55 -21.99
CA SER A 6 5.09 -32.09 -21.69
C SER A 6 5.01 -30.63 -21.22
N TYR A 7 6.09 -30.10 -20.61
CA TYR A 7 6.09 -28.73 -20.08
C TYR A 7 6.19 -27.66 -21.16
N TYR A 8 6.82 -27.98 -22.30
CA TYR A 8 6.95 -27.08 -23.46
C TYR A 8 5.96 -27.40 -24.58
N GLY A 9 4.85 -28.07 -24.26
CA GLY A 9 3.70 -28.08 -25.17
C GLY A 9 3.09 -26.69 -25.31
N ASP A 10 2.16 -26.52 -26.25
CA ASP A 10 1.53 -25.24 -26.59
C ASP A 10 0.98 -24.50 -25.36
N LEU A 11 0.39 -25.22 -24.41
CA LEU A 11 -0.15 -24.66 -23.18
C LEU A 11 0.93 -24.08 -22.25
N GLY A 12 2.05 -24.79 -22.07
CA GLY A 12 3.12 -24.33 -21.18
C GLY A 12 3.87 -23.14 -21.76
N ILE A 13 4.07 -23.12 -23.08
CA ILE A 13 4.62 -21.97 -23.80
C ILE A 13 3.68 -20.76 -23.66
N PHE A 14 2.39 -20.94 -23.92
CA PHE A 14 1.38 -19.88 -23.75
C PHE A 14 1.38 -19.30 -22.32
N LEU A 15 1.42 -20.15 -21.30
CA LEU A 15 1.47 -19.71 -19.90
C LEU A 15 2.75 -18.95 -19.56
N TYR A 16 3.89 -19.20 -20.21
CA TYR A 16 5.09 -18.38 -20.02
C TYR A 16 4.96 -16.99 -20.66
N TYR A 17 4.44 -16.93 -21.89
CA TYR A 17 4.39 -15.66 -22.63
C TYR A 17 3.35 -14.69 -22.04
N THR A 18 2.24 -15.21 -21.52
CA THR A 18 1.14 -14.38 -20.98
C THR A 18 1.56 -13.38 -19.89
N PRO A 19 2.26 -13.75 -18.79
CA PRO A 19 2.72 -12.80 -17.79
C PRO A 19 3.79 -11.85 -18.33
N ILE A 20 4.67 -12.30 -19.23
CA ILE A 20 5.71 -11.47 -19.86
C ILE A 20 5.08 -10.34 -20.68
N VAL A 21 4.19 -10.71 -21.61
CA VAL A 21 3.50 -9.75 -22.47
C VAL A 21 2.63 -8.81 -21.62
N SER A 22 1.91 -9.34 -20.64
CA SER A 22 1.07 -8.54 -19.73
C SER A 22 1.91 -7.52 -18.95
N ALA A 23 3.09 -7.90 -18.47
CA ALA A 23 3.97 -7.00 -17.73
C ALA A 23 4.46 -5.83 -18.61
N PHE A 24 4.91 -6.12 -19.83
CA PHE A 24 5.35 -5.08 -20.77
C PHE A 24 4.18 -4.19 -21.23
N MET A 25 3.01 -4.76 -21.52
CA MET A 25 1.82 -3.98 -21.88
C MET A 25 1.36 -3.07 -20.74
N ALA A 26 1.32 -3.59 -19.51
CA ALA A 26 0.97 -2.81 -18.33
C ALA A 26 1.98 -1.68 -18.07
N ALA A 27 3.29 -1.95 -18.23
CA ALA A 27 4.31 -0.92 -18.15
C ALA A 27 4.15 0.16 -19.22
N PHE A 28 3.91 -0.23 -20.48
CA PHE A 28 3.66 0.69 -21.57
C PHE A 28 2.44 1.57 -21.30
N ALA A 29 1.33 0.99 -20.84
CA ALA A 29 0.12 1.73 -20.51
C ALA A 29 0.36 2.80 -19.43
N LEU A 30 1.17 2.49 -18.40
CA LEU A 30 1.54 3.46 -17.37
C LEU A 30 2.46 4.57 -17.89
N LEU A 31 3.44 4.24 -18.74
CA LEU A 31 4.39 5.21 -19.30
C LEU A 31 3.74 6.11 -20.37
N ALA A 32 2.81 5.57 -21.16
CA ALA A 32 2.05 6.32 -22.16
C ALA A 32 1.10 7.35 -21.52
N ASN A 33 0.69 7.14 -20.27
CA ASN A 33 -0.14 8.10 -19.55
C ASN A 33 0.65 9.38 -19.23
N ARG A 34 0.25 10.50 -19.85
CA ARG A 34 0.87 11.83 -19.66
C ARG A 34 0.63 12.42 -18.27
N ARG A 35 -0.40 11.98 -17.54
CA ARG A 35 -0.74 12.44 -16.19
C ARG A 35 -0.20 11.50 -15.09
N ARG A 36 0.79 10.67 -15.43
CA ARG A 36 1.33 9.67 -14.48
C ARG A 36 2.03 10.33 -13.29
N THR A 37 1.91 9.69 -12.13
CA THR A 37 2.64 10.10 -10.94
C THR A 37 4.08 9.57 -10.95
N PRO A 38 5.01 10.16 -10.17
CA PRO A 38 6.36 9.60 -10.01
C PRO A 38 6.34 8.14 -9.55
N SER A 39 5.42 7.78 -8.64
CA SER A 39 5.26 6.41 -8.15
C SER A 39 4.77 5.45 -9.25
N GLN A 40 3.91 5.92 -10.18
CA GLN A 40 3.50 5.11 -11.33
C GLN A 40 4.66 4.85 -12.31
N THR A 41 5.65 5.74 -12.38
CA THR A 41 6.87 5.50 -13.16
C THR A 41 7.69 4.36 -12.54
N TRP A 42 7.82 4.33 -11.20
CA TRP A 42 8.45 3.21 -10.50
C TRP A 42 7.70 1.90 -10.67
N LEU A 43 6.36 1.93 -10.65
CA LEU A 43 5.54 0.75 -10.93
C LEU A 43 5.78 0.22 -12.36
N ALA A 44 5.87 1.10 -13.35
CA ALA A 44 6.21 0.69 -14.70
C ALA A 44 7.60 0.03 -14.76
N LEU A 45 8.57 0.56 -14.03
CA LEU A 45 9.90 -0.06 -13.90
C LEU A 45 9.83 -1.43 -13.24
N VAL A 46 9.03 -1.63 -12.19
CA VAL A 46 8.79 -2.96 -11.57
C VAL A 46 8.29 -3.94 -12.63
N LEU A 47 7.30 -3.54 -13.42
CA LEU A 47 6.71 -4.39 -14.45
C LEU A 47 7.71 -4.71 -15.57
N VAL A 48 8.53 -3.74 -15.97
CA VAL A 48 9.62 -3.97 -16.94
C VAL A 48 10.64 -4.96 -16.38
N THR A 49 11.15 -4.74 -15.16
CA THR A 49 12.16 -5.63 -14.56
C THR A 49 11.61 -7.04 -14.36
N PHE A 50 10.34 -7.15 -13.96
CA PHE A 50 9.63 -8.42 -13.85
C PHE A 50 9.52 -9.14 -15.20
N GLY A 51 9.05 -8.44 -16.24
CA GLY A 51 8.92 -8.98 -17.60
C GLY A 51 10.27 -9.41 -18.18
N THR A 52 11.33 -8.61 -18.00
CA THR A 52 12.69 -8.97 -18.42
C THR A 52 13.23 -10.18 -17.66
N GLY A 53 12.96 -10.29 -16.35
CA GLY A 53 13.38 -11.43 -15.54
C GLY A 53 12.69 -12.73 -15.96
N MET A 54 11.38 -12.68 -16.23
CA MET A 54 10.64 -13.82 -16.75
C MET A 54 11.10 -14.22 -18.16
N ALA A 55 11.37 -13.26 -19.05
CA ALA A 55 11.91 -13.53 -20.37
C ALA A 55 13.32 -14.16 -20.30
N ALA A 56 14.20 -13.65 -19.44
CA ALA A 56 15.52 -14.21 -19.20
C ALA A 56 15.43 -15.64 -18.65
N SER A 57 14.50 -15.88 -17.73
CA SER A 57 14.24 -17.23 -17.18
C SER A 57 13.78 -18.21 -18.26
N PHE A 58 12.87 -17.79 -19.14
CA PHE A 58 12.41 -18.60 -20.27
C PHE A 58 13.54 -18.93 -21.25
N LEU A 59 14.36 -17.94 -21.62
CA LEU A 59 15.52 -18.16 -22.51
C LEU A 59 16.54 -19.11 -21.88
N PHE A 60 16.79 -18.96 -20.58
CA PHE A 60 17.66 -19.85 -19.83
C PHE A 60 17.13 -21.30 -19.87
N ASP A 61 15.84 -21.50 -19.62
CA ASP A 61 15.26 -22.85 -19.61
C ASP A 61 15.17 -23.47 -21.00
N ARG A 62 14.99 -22.67 -22.05
CA ARG A 62 14.87 -23.17 -23.42
C ARG A 62 16.21 -23.56 -24.02
N TYR A 63 17.26 -22.77 -23.76
CA TYR A 63 18.54 -22.89 -24.48
C TYR A 63 19.70 -23.36 -23.60
N PHE A 64 19.64 -23.18 -22.28
CA PHE A 64 20.75 -23.45 -21.37
C PHE A 64 20.47 -24.55 -20.33
N SER A 65 19.26 -25.11 -20.27
CA SER A 65 18.89 -26.15 -19.28
C SER A 65 19.61 -27.49 -19.51
N ALA A 66 20.11 -27.75 -20.72
CA ALA A 66 20.85 -28.97 -21.02
C ALA A 66 22.26 -28.99 -20.43
N SER A 67 22.83 -27.81 -20.11
CA SER A 67 24.21 -27.67 -19.64
C SER A 67 24.34 -27.27 -18.16
N HIS A 68 23.23 -26.95 -17.48
CA HIS A 68 23.22 -26.55 -16.07
C HIS A 68 22.20 -27.39 -15.29
N SER A 69 22.51 -27.74 -14.04
CA SER A 69 21.50 -28.31 -13.14
C SER A 69 20.43 -27.27 -12.86
N GLU A 70 19.16 -27.69 -12.77
CA GLU A 70 18.00 -26.83 -12.50
C GLU A 70 18.13 -26.02 -11.18
N ILE A 71 19.03 -26.45 -10.29
CA ILE A 71 19.36 -25.81 -9.00
C ILE A 71 20.29 -24.58 -9.20
N PHE A 72 21.11 -24.57 -10.26
CA PHE A 72 22.10 -23.52 -10.54
C PHE A 72 21.55 -22.50 -11.55
N ARG A 73 20.65 -21.60 -11.09
CA ARG A 73 20.05 -20.53 -11.93
C ARG A 73 20.45 -19.09 -11.49
N PRO A 74 21.72 -18.68 -11.65
CA PRO A 74 22.20 -17.33 -11.32
C PRO A 74 21.33 -16.20 -11.88
N VAL A 75 20.87 -16.36 -13.13
CA VAL A 75 20.04 -15.39 -13.85
C VAL A 75 18.76 -15.08 -13.07
N ASN A 76 18.05 -16.11 -12.58
CA ASN A 76 16.81 -15.92 -11.83
C ASN A 76 17.03 -15.15 -10.53
N PHE A 77 18.11 -15.45 -9.79
CA PHE A 77 18.43 -14.73 -8.55
C PHE A 77 18.77 -13.26 -8.81
N ILE A 78 19.54 -12.96 -9.85
CA ILE A 78 19.92 -11.59 -10.23
C ILE A 78 18.69 -10.77 -10.59
N PHE A 79 17.81 -11.30 -11.43
CA PHE A 79 16.59 -10.59 -11.84
C PHE A 79 15.54 -10.50 -10.72
N SER A 80 15.40 -11.53 -9.89
CA SER A 80 14.48 -11.55 -8.75
C SER A 80 14.87 -10.49 -7.70
N THR A 81 16.17 -10.39 -7.39
CA THR A 81 16.69 -9.37 -6.47
C THR A 81 16.65 -7.95 -7.08
N ALA A 82 16.94 -7.81 -8.39
CA ALA A 82 16.75 -6.54 -9.10
C ALA A 82 15.31 -6.05 -9.00
N ASN A 83 14.34 -6.93 -9.31
CA ASN A 83 12.92 -6.62 -9.26
C ASN A 83 12.50 -6.21 -7.84
N SER A 84 13.00 -6.91 -6.82
CA SER A 84 12.73 -6.60 -5.40
C SER A 84 13.21 -5.20 -4.99
N ILE A 85 14.37 -4.76 -5.50
CA ILE A 85 14.88 -3.40 -5.26
C ILE A 85 14.01 -2.35 -5.93
N VAL A 86 13.55 -2.60 -7.16
CA VAL A 86 12.63 -1.67 -7.84
C VAL A 86 11.27 -1.63 -7.13
N ILE A 87 10.78 -2.76 -6.60
CA ILE A 87 9.58 -2.81 -5.75
C ILE A 87 9.76 -1.99 -4.48
N LEU A 88 10.93 -2.08 -3.83
CA LEU A 88 11.28 -1.24 -2.68
C LEU A 88 11.20 0.25 -3.04
N PHE A 89 11.81 0.65 -4.17
CA PHE A 89 11.74 2.04 -4.63
C PHE A 89 10.33 2.50 -4.97
N TYR A 90 9.50 1.62 -5.52
CA TYR A 90 8.08 1.89 -5.74
C TYR A 90 7.35 2.19 -4.42
N TYR A 91 7.47 1.33 -3.42
CA TYR A 91 6.82 1.55 -2.11
C TYR A 91 7.37 2.76 -1.36
N VAL A 92 8.69 3.00 -1.43
CA VAL A 92 9.30 4.20 -0.84
C VAL A 92 8.81 5.46 -1.57
N SER A 93 8.76 5.46 -2.91
CA SER A 93 8.21 6.57 -3.68
C SER A 93 6.76 6.88 -3.30
N LEU A 94 5.99 5.85 -2.99
CA LEU A 94 4.59 5.97 -2.62
C LEU A 94 4.42 6.51 -1.20
N MET A 95 5.10 5.93 -0.20
CA MET A 95 4.82 6.23 1.21
C MET A 95 5.78 7.25 1.84
N ARG A 96 7.03 7.34 1.36
CA ARG A 96 8.08 8.23 1.89
C ARG A 96 9.02 8.71 0.77
N PRO A 97 8.53 9.54 -0.18
CA PRO A 97 9.33 9.97 -1.34
C PRO A 97 10.63 10.70 -0.97
N GLN A 98 10.68 11.33 0.20
CA GLN A 98 11.86 12.04 0.71
C GLN A 98 13.08 11.13 0.95
N LEU A 99 12.86 9.83 1.22
CA LEU A 99 13.96 8.88 1.41
C LEU A 99 14.63 8.51 0.09
N LEU A 100 13.96 8.69 -1.05
CA LEU A 100 14.43 8.29 -2.37
C LEU A 100 15.43 9.29 -2.95
N THR A 101 16.53 9.50 -2.23
CA THR A 101 17.65 10.34 -2.66
C THR A 101 18.56 9.57 -3.64
N ARG A 102 19.34 10.30 -4.45
CA ARG A 102 20.33 9.69 -5.36
C ARG A 102 21.31 8.78 -4.62
N LYS A 103 21.73 9.16 -3.41
CA LYS A 103 22.59 8.34 -2.54
C LYS A 103 21.90 7.03 -2.15
N TYR A 104 20.65 7.12 -1.69
CA TYR A 104 19.85 5.93 -1.35
C TYR A 104 19.75 4.96 -2.53
N MET A 105 19.44 5.47 -3.72
CA MET A 105 19.37 4.65 -4.94
C MET A 105 20.71 3.99 -5.28
N LEU A 106 21.82 4.72 -5.15
CA LEU A 106 23.17 4.21 -5.41
C LEU A 106 23.58 3.11 -4.43
N TYR A 107 23.22 3.20 -3.15
CA TYR A 107 23.54 2.15 -2.18
C TYR A 107 22.87 0.81 -2.53
N PHE A 108 21.57 0.81 -2.85
CA PHE A 108 20.86 -0.42 -3.19
C PHE A 108 21.27 -0.98 -4.56
N SER A 109 21.42 -0.12 -5.57
CA SER A 109 21.87 -0.57 -6.90
C SER A 109 23.32 -1.03 -6.92
N GLY A 110 24.21 -0.37 -6.17
CA GLY A 110 25.61 -0.80 -6.00
C GLY A 110 25.72 -2.12 -5.22
N GLY A 111 24.95 -2.27 -4.14
CA GLY A 111 24.86 -3.54 -3.41
C GLY A 111 24.35 -4.69 -4.29
N TRP A 112 23.36 -4.43 -5.14
CA TRP A 112 22.89 -5.41 -6.12
C TRP A 112 23.91 -5.76 -7.18
N ALA A 113 24.69 -4.80 -7.67
CA ALA A 113 25.75 -5.07 -8.63
C ALA A 113 26.83 -6.00 -8.02
N LEU A 114 27.24 -5.72 -6.77
CA LEU A 114 28.17 -6.58 -6.03
C LEU A 114 27.60 -7.99 -5.80
N PHE A 115 26.32 -8.08 -5.40
CA PHE A 115 25.62 -9.35 -5.25
C PHE A 115 25.55 -10.13 -6.58
N SER A 116 25.27 -9.44 -7.68
CA SER A 116 25.19 -10.05 -9.01
C SER A 116 26.54 -10.62 -9.45
N ILE A 117 27.64 -9.91 -9.17
CA ILE A 117 28.99 -10.43 -9.39
C ILE A 117 29.22 -11.67 -8.53
N PHE A 118 28.91 -11.60 -7.23
CA PHE A 118 29.06 -12.73 -6.31
C PHE A 118 28.32 -13.99 -6.76
N VAL A 119 27.07 -13.84 -7.25
CA VAL A 119 26.25 -14.96 -7.72
C VAL A 119 26.77 -15.55 -9.04
N LEU A 120 27.48 -14.78 -9.87
CA LEU A 120 28.07 -15.25 -11.12
C LEU A 120 29.44 -15.93 -10.93
N LEU A 121 30.17 -15.61 -9.85
CA LEU A 121 31.53 -16.15 -9.59
C LEU A 121 31.59 -17.70 -9.60
N PRO A 122 30.69 -18.45 -8.93
CA PRO A 122 30.78 -19.91 -8.94
C PRO A 122 30.69 -20.50 -10.35
N GLY A 123 29.88 -19.89 -11.24
CA GLY A 123 29.70 -20.32 -12.63
C GLY A 123 30.96 -20.19 -13.50
N THR A 124 31.82 -19.21 -13.21
CA THR A 124 33.07 -19.00 -13.98
C THR A 124 34.18 -19.97 -13.58
N PHE A 125 34.18 -20.45 -12.34
CA PHE A 125 35.18 -21.43 -11.84
C PHE A 125 34.76 -22.89 -12.08
N SER A 126 33.52 -23.14 -12.51
CA SER A 126 32.88 -24.46 -12.54
C SER A 126 32.63 -25.01 -13.95
N ALA A 127 33.52 -24.75 -14.91
CA ALA A 127 33.41 -25.25 -16.31
C ALA A 127 33.47 -26.80 -16.47
N ARG A 128 33.36 -27.59 -15.38
CA ARG A 128 33.40 -29.07 -15.37
C ARG A 128 32.22 -29.74 -14.67
N PHE A 129 31.16 -29.03 -14.28
CA PHE A 129 30.07 -29.65 -13.55
C PHE A 129 29.10 -30.36 -14.50
N GLN A 130 29.08 -31.69 -14.44
CA GLN A 130 27.99 -32.45 -15.02
C GLN A 130 26.67 -32.11 -14.31
N PRO A 131 25.54 -32.00 -15.03
CA PRO A 131 24.26 -31.67 -14.43
C PRO A 131 23.89 -32.75 -13.40
N VAL A 132 23.90 -32.36 -12.11
CA VAL A 132 23.47 -33.24 -11.03
C VAL A 132 21.97 -33.46 -11.17
N GLN A 133 21.58 -34.66 -11.62
CA GLN A 133 20.19 -35.07 -11.66
C GLN A 133 19.79 -35.68 -10.30
N GLY A 134 18.92 -34.98 -9.56
CA GLY A 134 18.23 -35.51 -8.39
C GLY A 134 18.82 -35.13 -7.02
N ILE A 135 17.92 -35.12 -6.02
CA ILE A 135 18.16 -34.77 -4.60
C ILE A 135 19.13 -35.75 -3.91
N HIS A 136 19.27 -36.98 -4.44
CA HIS A 136 20.02 -38.07 -3.81
C HIS A 136 21.55 -37.90 -3.82
N ARG A 137 22.11 -36.87 -4.47
CA ARG A 137 23.53 -36.49 -4.39
C ARG A 137 23.79 -35.23 -3.54
N LEU A 138 22.84 -34.83 -2.68
CA LEU A 138 23.10 -33.87 -1.59
C LEU A 138 24.12 -34.39 -0.55
N ALA A 139 24.56 -35.65 -0.65
CA ALA A 139 25.49 -36.30 0.28
C ALA A 139 26.89 -35.66 0.32
N ASP A 140 27.30 -34.90 -0.70
CA ASP A 140 28.52 -34.06 -0.66
C ASP A 140 28.22 -32.65 -0.15
N LEU A 141 27.67 -32.55 1.07
CA LEU A 141 27.41 -31.28 1.78
C LEU A 141 28.65 -30.39 1.92
N SER A 142 29.85 -30.94 1.71
CA SER A 142 31.14 -30.25 1.83
C SER A 142 31.66 -29.62 0.54
N SER A 143 30.99 -29.81 -0.61
CA SER A 143 31.47 -29.23 -1.86
C SER A 143 31.34 -27.69 -1.84
N LEU A 144 32.43 -27.00 -2.19
CA LEU A 144 32.50 -25.53 -2.20
C LEU A 144 31.31 -24.86 -2.95
N PRO A 145 30.85 -25.34 -4.13
CA PRO A 145 29.68 -24.76 -4.81
C PRO A 145 28.36 -24.86 -4.03
N MET A 146 28.15 -25.98 -3.31
CA MET A 146 26.95 -26.17 -2.51
C MET A 146 26.92 -25.19 -1.33
N VAL A 147 28.07 -24.92 -0.71
CA VAL A 147 28.20 -23.90 0.34
C VAL A 147 27.89 -22.51 -0.22
N PHE A 148 28.46 -22.13 -1.37
CA PHE A 148 28.15 -20.86 -2.03
C PHE A 148 26.66 -20.69 -2.33
N HIS A 149 25.98 -21.76 -2.71
CA HIS A 149 24.54 -21.75 -2.94
C HIS A 149 23.71 -21.57 -1.69
N LEU A 150 24.00 -22.34 -0.64
CA LEU A 150 23.30 -22.20 0.64
C LEU A 150 23.49 -20.79 1.20
N LEU A 151 24.69 -20.22 1.06
CA LEU A 151 24.97 -18.83 1.40
C LEU A 151 24.14 -17.86 0.54
N THR A 152 24.08 -18.07 -0.77
CA THR A 152 23.28 -17.23 -1.69
C THR A 152 21.80 -17.24 -1.32
N ILE A 153 21.21 -18.42 -1.10
CA ILE A 153 19.81 -18.57 -0.69
C ILE A 153 19.59 -17.90 0.66
N CYS A 154 20.50 -18.10 1.63
CA CYS A 154 20.42 -17.45 2.94
C CYS A 154 20.44 -15.92 2.82
N CYS A 155 21.36 -15.35 2.03
CA CYS A 155 21.42 -13.92 1.77
C CYS A 155 20.14 -13.37 1.14
N ILE A 156 19.54 -14.09 0.17
CA ILE A 156 18.28 -13.69 -0.46
C ILE A 156 17.13 -13.72 0.56
N LEU A 157 17.02 -14.78 1.37
CA LEU A 157 15.99 -14.89 2.39
C LEU A 157 16.13 -13.79 3.47
N LEU A 158 17.34 -13.49 3.91
CA LEU A 158 17.62 -12.38 4.83
C LEU A 158 17.26 -11.03 4.19
N PHE A 159 17.57 -10.83 2.91
CA PHE A 159 17.22 -9.60 2.21
C PHE A 159 15.70 -9.43 2.06
N TYR A 160 14.98 -10.49 1.67
CA TYR A 160 13.52 -10.45 1.51
C TYR A 160 12.77 -10.29 2.82
N THR A 161 13.23 -10.95 3.89
CA THR A 161 12.67 -10.78 5.24
C THR A 161 12.89 -9.36 5.74
N TRP A 162 14.11 -8.82 5.60
CA TRP A 162 14.42 -7.43 5.94
C TRP A 162 13.54 -6.44 5.15
N MET A 163 13.43 -6.63 3.82
CA MET A 163 12.63 -5.78 2.95
C MET A 163 11.15 -5.81 3.33
N GLY A 164 10.60 -7.00 3.60
CA GLY A 164 9.21 -7.17 4.04
C GLY A 164 8.93 -6.44 5.35
N VAL A 165 9.79 -6.61 6.36
CA VAL A 165 9.68 -5.90 7.65
C VAL A 165 9.78 -4.38 7.45
N PHE A 166 10.69 -3.91 6.61
CA PHE A 166 10.85 -2.49 6.31
C PHE A 166 9.61 -1.89 5.65
N ILE A 167 9.04 -2.56 4.65
CA ILE A 167 7.81 -2.12 3.97
C ILE A 167 6.63 -2.10 4.97
N LEU A 168 6.49 -3.12 5.82
CA LEU A 168 5.43 -3.16 6.84
C LEU A 168 5.56 -2.02 7.85
N ARG A 169 6.78 -1.69 8.28
CA ARG A 169 7.03 -0.54 9.17
C ARG A 169 6.62 0.77 8.52
N ILE A 170 7.05 1.02 7.27
CA ILE A 170 6.66 2.23 6.53
C ILE A 170 5.15 2.28 6.31
N TYR A 171 4.51 1.17 5.97
CA TYR A 171 3.06 1.10 5.77
C TYR A 171 2.29 1.41 7.05
N ARG A 172 2.74 0.90 8.20
CA ARG A 172 2.15 1.19 9.52
C ARG A 172 2.27 2.69 9.85
N ASP A 173 3.44 3.28 9.64
CA ASP A 173 3.66 4.71 9.88
C ASP A 173 2.81 5.58 8.96
N TYR A 174 2.76 5.21 7.67
CA TYR A 174 1.93 5.88 6.67
C TYR A 174 0.45 5.86 7.07
N ARG A 175 -0.08 4.70 7.49
CA ARG A 175 -1.49 4.58 7.90
C ARG A 175 -1.81 5.47 9.09
N LYS A 176 -0.90 5.54 10.08
CA LYS A 176 -1.05 6.44 11.24
C LYS A 176 -1.06 7.90 10.80
N PHE A 177 -0.15 8.29 9.90
CA PHE A 177 -0.06 9.65 9.40
C PHE A 177 -1.35 10.10 8.69
N ILE A 178 -1.92 9.28 7.81
CA ILE A 178 -3.15 9.62 7.07
C ILE A 178 -4.32 9.89 8.02
N VAL A 179 -4.55 9.00 8.98
CA VAL A 179 -5.66 9.09 9.94
C VAL A 179 -5.50 10.29 10.89
N ASN A 180 -4.26 10.69 11.19
CA ASN A 180 -3.99 11.87 12.01
C ASN A 180 -4.04 13.18 11.23
N SER A 181 -3.98 13.16 9.90
CA SER A 181 -3.80 14.38 9.08
C SER A 181 -4.99 14.70 8.18
N TYR A 182 -5.80 13.71 7.79
CA TYR A 182 -6.90 13.87 6.84
C TYR A 182 -8.22 13.38 7.42
N SER A 183 -9.31 14.10 7.11
CA SER A 183 -10.68 13.69 7.45
C SER A 183 -11.28 12.68 6.48
N PHE A 184 -10.54 12.31 5.42
CA PHE A 184 -10.94 11.32 4.43
C PHE A 184 -9.80 10.32 4.21
N VAL A 185 -10.19 9.05 4.06
CA VAL A 185 -9.27 7.91 4.04
C VAL A 185 -9.35 7.18 2.70
N GLY A 186 -10.55 7.12 2.10
CA GLY A 186 -10.78 6.50 0.79
C GLY A 186 -10.02 7.20 -0.35
N GLY A 187 -9.36 6.41 -1.18
CA GLY A 187 -8.58 6.88 -2.34
C GLY A 187 -7.12 7.24 -2.03
N ILE A 188 -6.78 7.52 -0.77
CA ILE A 188 -5.39 7.74 -0.34
C ILE A 188 -4.84 6.51 0.40
N THR A 189 -5.68 5.74 1.11
CA THR A 189 -5.20 4.52 1.75
C THR A 189 -4.69 3.48 0.78
N LEU A 190 -3.55 2.89 1.17
CA LEU A 190 -2.87 1.83 0.45
C LEU A 190 -3.30 0.45 0.95
N SER A 191 -4.61 0.21 1.10
CA SER A 191 -5.13 -1.05 1.64
C SER A 191 -4.76 -2.26 0.78
N TRP A 192 -4.52 -2.06 -0.51
CA TRP A 192 -4.06 -3.09 -1.43
C TRP A 192 -2.61 -3.55 -1.18
N VAL A 193 -1.81 -2.79 -0.41
CA VAL A 193 -0.42 -3.15 -0.09
C VAL A 193 -0.35 -4.46 0.69
N SER A 194 -1.32 -4.73 1.59
CA SER A 194 -1.36 -6.01 2.30
C SER A 194 -1.55 -7.17 1.31
N ILE A 195 -2.47 -7.03 0.34
CA ILE A 195 -2.71 -8.04 -0.71
C ILE A 195 -1.41 -8.32 -1.47
N THR A 196 -0.68 -7.28 -1.87
CA THR A 196 0.57 -7.45 -2.60
C THR A 196 1.68 -8.11 -1.77
N ILE A 197 1.73 -7.86 -0.45
CA ILE A 197 2.68 -8.54 0.44
C ILE A 197 2.38 -10.05 0.49
N TYR A 198 1.10 -10.43 0.64
CA TYR A 198 0.71 -11.84 0.60
C TYR A 198 1.03 -12.48 -0.76
N LEU A 199 0.79 -11.77 -1.86
CA LEU A 199 1.15 -12.25 -3.20
C LEU A 199 2.66 -12.47 -3.35
N PHE A 200 3.51 -11.59 -2.82
CA PHE A 200 4.96 -11.79 -2.87
C PHE A 200 5.42 -12.99 -2.02
N ILE A 201 4.80 -13.22 -0.85
CA ILE A 201 5.08 -14.40 -0.03
C ILE A 201 4.70 -15.67 -0.80
N ILE A 202 3.51 -15.71 -1.43
CA ILE A 202 3.06 -16.83 -2.24
C ILE A 202 4.02 -17.08 -3.41
N MET A 203 4.40 -16.02 -4.14
CA MET A 203 5.37 -16.10 -5.24
C MET A 203 6.72 -16.64 -4.77
N GLY A 204 7.22 -16.19 -3.61
CA GLY A 204 8.46 -16.70 -3.02
C GLY A 204 8.39 -18.19 -2.64
N ILE A 205 7.26 -18.64 -2.08
CA ILE A 205 7.03 -20.07 -1.80
C ILE A 205 7.00 -20.88 -3.10
N LEU A 206 6.29 -20.40 -4.13
CA LEU A 206 6.23 -21.06 -5.43
C LEU A 206 7.59 -21.13 -6.12
N ASP A 207 8.42 -20.09 -5.98
CA ASP A 207 9.80 -20.07 -6.49
C ASP A 207 10.66 -21.14 -5.81
N ILE A 208 10.56 -21.29 -4.48
CA ILE A 208 11.24 -22.37 -3.74
C ILE A 208 10.74 -23.75 -4.16
N LEU A 209 9.41 -23.92 -4.29
CA LEU A 209 8.82 -25.18 -4.73
C LEU A 209 9.26 -25.56 -6.14
N TRP A 210 9.30 -24.60 -7.05
CA TRP A 210 9.86 -24.78 -8.39
C TRP A 210 11.35 -25.17 -8.34
N MET A 211 12.15 -24.49 -7.52
CA MET A 211 13.58 -24.78 -7.38
C MET A 211 13.85 -26.21 -6.90
N VAL A 212 13.03 -26.72 -5.97
CA VAL A 212 13.16 -28.07 -5.42
C VAL A 212 12.52 -29.14 -6.32
N ASN A 213 11.46 -28.78 -7.05
CA ASN A 213 10.64 -29.70 -7.83
C ASN A 213 10.59 -29.32 -9.31
N THR A 214 11.22 -30.16 -10.14
CA THR A 214 11.33 -29.93 -11.59
C THR A 214 10.05 -30.27 -12.37
N SER A 215 8.95 -30.67 -11.72
CA SER A 215 7.73 -31.03 -12.44
C SER A 215 7.10 -29.83 -13.15
N ALA A 216 6.56 -30.10 -14.34
CA ALA A 216 5.87 -29.14 -15.19
C ALA A 216 4.79 -28.34 -14.44
N GLY A 217 4.04 -29.01 -13.55
CA GLY A 217 2.91 -28.43 -12.84
C GLY A 217 3.26 -27.22 -11.98
N TYR A 218 4.36 -27.26 -11.22
CA TYR A 218 4.75 -26.12 -10.36
C TYR A 218 5.15 -24.90 -11.18
N LYS A 219 5.83 -25.14 -12.30
CA LYS A 219 6.25 -24.07 -13.20
C LYS A 219 5.03 -23.41 -13.89
N MET A 220 4.04 -24.20 -14.31
CA MET A 220 2.75 -23.68 -14.80
C MET A 220 2.02 -22.87 -13.72
N LEU A 221 1.97 -23.38 -12.50
CA LEU A 221 1.31 -22.70 -11.37
C LEU A 221 1.98 -21.35 -11.08
N PHE A 222 3.32 -21.29 -11.05
CA PHE A 222 4.06 -20.05 -10.88
C PHE A 222 3.69 -19.02 -11.95
N ASN A 223 3.60 -19.43 -13.21
CA ASN A 223 3.25 -18.57 -14.33
C ASN A 223 1.80 -18.05 -14.27
N VAL A 224 0.85 -18.87 -13.81
CA VAL A 224 -0.54 -18.44 -13.61
C VAL A 224 -0.62 -17.42 -12.47
N VAL A 225 0.06 -17.68 -11.35
CA VAL A 225 0.06 -16.77 -10.20
C VAL A 225 0.79 -15.47 -10.53
N SER A 226 1.86 -15.51 -11.33
CA SER A 226 2.57 -14.31 -11.77
C SER A 226 1.71 -13.41 -12.65
N LEU A 227 0.90 -13.98 -13.54
CA LEU A 227 -0.07 -13.23 -14.33
C LEU A 227 -1.06 -12.49 -13.43
N GLY A 228 -1.61 -13.19 -12.42
CA GLY A 228 -2.48 -12.57 -11.42
C GLY A 228 -1.78 -11.45 -10.64
N ALA A 229 -0.50 -11.63 -10.28
CA ALA A 229 0.28 -10.61 -9.59
C ALA A 229 0.50 -9.35 -10.45
N VAL A 230 0.83 -9.51 -11.74
CA VAL A 230 0.97 -8.40 -12.69
C VAL A 230 -0.32 -7.59 -12.78
N TRP A 231 -1.45 -8.26 -12.99
CA TRP A 231 -2.75 -7.57 -13.10
C TRP A 231 -3.18 -6.93 -11.79
N THR A 232 -2.89 -7.56 -10.64
CA THR A 232 -3.17 -6.96 -9.33
C THR A 232 -2.37 -5.68 -9.12
N LEU A 233 -1.07 -5.71 -9.39
CA LEU A 233 -0.20 -4.53 -9.27
C LEU A 233 -0.62 -3.41 -10.24
N PHE A 234 -0.93 -3.77 -11.50
CA PHE A 234 -1.37 -2.80 -12.49
C PHE A 234 -2.73 -2.17 -12.12
N TRP A 235 -3.71 -2.97 -11.71
CA TRP A 235 -5.05 -2.49 -11.38
C TRP A 235 -5.04 -1.50 -10.20
N TYR A 236 -4.40 -1.88 -9.10
CA TYR A 236 -4.33 -1.00 -7.92
C TYR A 236 -3.39 0.18 -8.13
N GLY A 237 -2.22 -0.05 -8.73
CA GLY A 237 -1.23 0.99 -8.92
C GLY A 237 -1.59 2.05 -9.97
N SER A 238 -2.34 1.67 -11.02
CA SER A 238 -2.85 2.64 -12.01
C SER A 238 -3.94 3.56 -11.45
N ARG A 239 -4.74 3.06 -10.50
CA ARG A 239 -5.82 3.81 -9.83
C ARG A 239 -5.36 4.59 -8.61
N GLN A 240 -4.12 4.40 -8.19
CA GLN A 240 -3.57 5.07 -7.03
C GLN A 240 -3.34 6.57 -7.33
N SER A 241 -4.16 7.43 -6.72
CA SER A 241 -4.03 8.88 -6.82
C SER A 241 -2.69 9.36 -6.24
N ALA A 242 -2.20 10.49 -6.76
CA ALA A 242 -1.06 11.18 -6.18
C ALA A 242 -1.35 11.50 -4.71
N ILE A 243 -0.42 11.11 -3.84
CA ILE A 243 -0.55 11.36 -2.41
C ILE A 243 -0.25 12.85 -2.19
N PRO A 244 -1.11 13.59 -1.45
CA PRO A 244 -0.83 14.99 -1.16
C PRO A 244 0.53 15.09 -0.46
N PRO A 245 1.35 16.10 -0.80
CA PRO A 245 2.73 16.18 -0.37
C PRO A 245 2.80 16.06 1.16
N VAL A 246 3.56 15.06 1.60
CA VAL A 246 3.80 14.84 3.01
C VAL A 246 4.81 15.90 3.47
N ASP A 247 4.34 16.95 4.12
CA ASP A 247 5.20 17.86 4.89
C ASP A 247 5.66 17.12 6.16
N ILE A 248 6.55 16.12 6.04
CA ILE A 248 7.17 15.41 7.19
C ILE A 248 8.15 16.32 7.95
N GLU A 249 8.62 17.41 7.33
CA GLU A 249 9.47 18.36 8.04
C GLU A 249 8.62 19.56 8.50
N PRO A 250 8.66 19.91 9.80
CA PRO A 250 8.35 21.26 10.17
C PRO A 250 9.41 22.13 9.49
N LYS A 251 9.10 22.64 8.29
CA LYS A 251 9.71 23.90 7.88
C LYS A 251 9.45 24.81 9.06
N LYS A 252 10.54 25.16 9.75
CA LYS A 252 10.61 26.11 10.85
C LYS A 252 10.22 27.49 10.30
N LYS A 253 9.00 27.61 9.75
CA LYS A 253 8.33 28.90 9.64
C LYS A 253 8.10 29.26 11.08
N SER A 254 8.98 30.13 11.57
CA SER A 254 8.78 30.96 12.74
C SER A 254 7.36 31.51 12.67
N PHE A 255 6.40 30.76 13.24
CA PHE A 255 5.26 31.41 13.85
C PHE A 255 5.91 32.16 14.99
N LYS A 256 5.96 33.49 14.86
CA LYS A 256 6.41 34.37 15.93
C LYS A 256 5.73 33.86 17.19
N GLU A 257 6.53 33.34 18.10
CA GLU A 257 6.14 33.13 19.48
C GLU A 257 5.77 34.54 19.94
N VAL A 258 4.46 34.84 19.93
CA VAL A 258 3.96 36.06 20.52
C VAL A 258 4.34 35.94 21.98
N GLU A 259 5.24 36.82 22.39
CA GLU A 259 5.74 36.99 23.74
C GLU A 259 4.55 37.39 24.64
N GLU A 260 3.75 36.40 25.02
CA GLU A 260 2.76 36.53 26.08
C GLU A 260 3.38 35.99 27.38
N LEU A 261 3.19 36.77 28.45
CA LEU A 261 3.38 36.52 29.89
C LEU A 261 3.34 35.04 30.30
N PRO A 262 3.90 34.63 31.46
CA PRO A 262 4.04 33.23 31.87
C PRO A 262 2.68 32.58 32.14
N VAL A 263 1.98 32.24 31.07
CA VAL A 263 0.72 31.51 31.04
C VAL A 263 1.09 30.04 31.10
N THR A 264 0.57 29.34 32.11
CA THR A 264 0.82 27.91 32.33
C THR A 264 0.44 27.09 31.08
N THR A 265 1.09 25.94 30.90
CA THR A 265 0.84 25.06 29.74
C THR A 265 -0.63 24.63 29.63
N ASP A 266 -1.35 24.58 30.76
CA ASP A 266 -2.77 24.21 30.82
C ASP A 266 -3.70 25.32 30.33
N ASP A 267 -3.41 26.58 30.64
CA ASP A 267 -4.16 27.73 30.14
C ASP A 267 -4.05 27.87 28.60
N LYS A 268 -2.87 27.58 28.04
CA LYS A 268 -2.68 27.56 26.57
C LYS A 268 -3.50 26.45 25.91
N GLN A 269 -3.59 25.27 26.53
CA GLN A 269 -4.40 24.16 26.02
C GLN A 269 -5.91 24.45 26.11
N ALA A 270 -6.36 25.05 27.21
CA ALA A 270 -7.75 25.48 27.38
C ALA A 270 -8.17 26.52 26.33
N LYS A 271 -7.34 27.55 26.09
CA LYS A 271 -7.56 28.54 25.02
C LYS A 271 -7.67 27.88 23.64
N LEU A 272 -6.76 26.95 23.32
CA LEU A 272 -6.78 26.25 22.03
C LEU A 272 -8.04 25.39 21.86
N LYS A 273 -8.53 24.76 22.94
CA LYS A 273 -9.79 24.01 22.94
C LYS A 273 -10.97 24.90 22.57
N ILE A 274 -11.08 26.06 23.22
CA ILE A 274 -12.15 27.02 22.98
C ILE A 274 -12.11 27.49 21.53
N GLN A 275 -10.95 27.93 21.04
CA GLN A 275 -10.78 28.39 19.66
C GLN A 275 -11.14 27.31 18.62
N LEU A 276 -10.75 26.05 18.87
CA LEU A 276 -11.08 24.93 17.98
C LEU A 276 -12.60 24.69 17.94
N LEU A 277 -13.28 24.67 19.09
CA LEU A 277 -14.72 24.45 19.18
C LEU A 277 -15.51 25.62 18.58
N GLU A 278 -15.09 26.87 18.82
CA GLU A 278 -15.70 28.05 18.19
C GLU A 278 -15.55 28.02 16.68
N TYR A 279 -14.35 27.69 16.17
CA TYR A 279 -14.12 27.53 14.74
C TYR A 279 -15.05 26.47 14.14
N PHE A 280 -15.22 25.34 14.83
CA PHE A 280 -16.11 24.27 14.37
C PHE A 280 -17.58 24.67 14.41
N ASN A 281 -18.03 25.35 15.47
CA ASN A 281 -19.42 25.77 15.62
C ASN A 281 -19.82 26.85 14.61
N HIS A 282 -18.96 27.86 14.40
CA HIS A 282 -19.29 29.01 13.55
C HIS A 282 -18.99 28.78 12.07
N LYS A 283 -17.83 28.20 11.73
CA LYS A 283 -17.41 28.04 10.33
C LYS A 283 -17.75 26.68 9.74
N LYS A 284 -18.06 25.68 10.58
CA LYS A 284 -18.40 24.29 10.19
C LYS A 284 -17.46 23.70 9.12
N PRO A 285 -16.12 23.82 9.30
CA PRO A 285 -15.14 23.36 8.32
C PRO A 285 -15.23 21.84 8.08
N TYR A 286 -15.77 21.08 9.05
CA TYR A 286 -15.98 19.63 8.94
C TYR A 286 -16.92 19.24 7.78
N LEU A 287 -17.71 20.16 7.24
CA LEU A 287 -18.54 19.93 6.05
C LEU A 287 -17.74 19.92 4.74
N ASN A 288 -16.48 20.37 4.75
CA ASN A 288 -15.58 20.20 3.61
C ASN A 288 -15.11 18.73 3.54
N PRO A 289 -15.38 17.99 2.43
CA PRO A 289 -14.96 16.60 2.27
C PRO A 289 -13.44 16.40 2.15
N GLU A 290 -12.69 17.47 1.88
CA GLU A 290 -11.24 17.44 1.74
C GLU A 290 -10.50 18.03 2.94
N LEU A 291 -11.22 18.35 4.02
CA LEU A 291 -10.66 19.00 5.20
C LEU A 291 -9.43 18.24 5.72
N SER A 292 -8.33 18.96 5.85
CA SER A 292 -7.07 18.47 6.42
C SER A 292 -6.73 19.16 7.74
N LEU A 293 -5.94 18.48 8.58
CA LEU A 293 -5.43 19.04 9.83
C LEU A 293 -4.61 20.30 9.57
N LYS A 294 -3.90 20.36 8.44
CA LYS A 294 -3.08 21.51 8.05
C LYS A 294 -3.94 22.77 7.85
N GLU A 295 -5.09 22.64 7.20
CA GLU A 295 -6.04 23.75 7.02
C GLU A 295 -6.60 24.24 8.36
N VAL A 296 -6.95 23.31 9.26
CA VAL A 296 -7.42 23.68 10.61
C VAL A 296 -6.31 24.37 11.41
N ALA A 297 -5.08 23.85 11.34
CA ALA A 297 -3.94 24.45 12.02
C ALA A 297 -3.63 25.87 11.51
N GLN A 298 -3.73 26.09 10.19
CA GLN A 298 -3.59 27.41 9.60
C GLN A 298 -4.69 28.37 10.06
N ALA A 299 -5.94 27.93 10.10
CA ALA A 299 -7.06 28.74 10.57
C ALA A 299 -6.93 29.14 12.04
N LEU A 300 -6.38 28.24 12.86
CA LEU A 300 -6.12 28.46 14.29
C LEU A 300 -4.73 29.06 14.57
N GLN A 301 -3.98 29.45 13.53
CA GLN A 301 -2.63 30.02 13.63
C GLN A 301 -1.66 29.19 14.50
N THR A 302 -1.79 27.87 14.45
CA THR A 302 -0.98 26.92 15.21
C THR A 302 -0.20 25.97 14.30
N ASN A 303 0.73 25.22 14.89
CA ASN A 303 1.44 24.17 14.19
C ASN A 303 0.58 22.90 14.10
N HIS A 304 0.44 22.32 12.92
CA HIS A 304 -0.33 21.08 12.71
C HIS A 304 0.17 19.90 13.58
N TYR A 305 1.47 19.78 13.87
CA TYR A 305 1.97 18.78 14.82
C TYR A 305 1.47 19.02 16.23
N ALA A 306 1.48 20.28 16.68
CA ALA A 306 0.98 20.66 18.00
C ALA A 306 -0.54 20.39 18.08
N LEU A 307 -1.28 20.73 17.01
CA LEU A 307 -2.72 20.47 16.93
C LEU A 307 -3.04 18.97 16.92
N SER A 308 -2.30 18.14 16.17
CA SER A 308 -2.49 16.68 16.20
C SER A 308 -2.26 16.12 17.60
N ARG A 309 -1.19 16.55 18.27
CA ARG A 309 -0.86 16.11 19.64
C ARG A 309 -1.93 16.56 20.63
N PHE A 310 -2.40 17.80 20.49
CA PHE A 310 -3.49 18.34 21.30
C PHE A 310 -4.78 17.54 21.11
N ILE A 311 -5.20 17.28 19.86
CA ILE A 311 -6.42 16.51 19.56
C ILE A 311 -6.35 15.10 20.16
N ASN A 312 -5.22 14.41 19.95
CA ASN A 312 -5.02 13.05 20.48
C ASN A 312 -5.05 13.02 22.02
N LYS A 313 -4.57 14.06 22.69
CA LYS A 313 -4.52 14.14 24.16
C LYS A 313 -5.87 14.56 24.76
N GLU A 314 -6.49 15.60 24.20
CA GLU A 314 -7.68 16.23 24.78
C GLU A 314 -8.98 15.50 24.45
N PHE A 315 -9.09 14.94 23.23
CA PHE A 315 -10.30 14.25 22.78
C PHE A 315 -10.13 12.72 22.76
N GLU A 316 -8.94 12.21 23.10
CA GLU A 316 -8.56 10.80 23.06
C GLU A 316 -8.85 10.10 21.73
N VAL A 317 -8.90 10.87 20.64
CA VAL A 317 -9.15 10.39 19.29
C VAL A 317 -8.26 11.09 18.29
N ASN A 318 -8.08 10.47 17.12
CA ASN A 318 -7.37 11.08 16.01
C ASN A 318 -8.24 12.12 15.27
N PHE A 319 -7.61 12.93 14.42
CA PHE A 319 -8.28 13.96 13.63
C PHE A 319 -9.42 13.41 12.75
N TYR A 320 -9.19 12.29 12.05
CA TYR A 320 -10.23 11.66 11.23
C TYR A 320 -11.49 11.34 12.05
N THR A 321 -11.33 10.70 13.21
CA THR A 321 -12.43 10.35 14.11
C THR A 321 -13.09 11.60 14.67
N LEU A 322 -12.32 12.62 15.07
CA LEU A 322 -12.87 13.87 15.57
C LEU A 322 -13.80 14.52 14.53
N ILE A 323 -13.32 14.72 13.30
CA ILE A 323 -14.10 15.36 12.24
C ILE A 323 -15.37 14.56 11.92
N ASN A 324 -15.28 13.23 11.87
CA ASN A 324 -16.45 12.40 11.57
C ASN A 324 -17.49 12.42 12.70
N ARG A 325 -17.09 12.58 13.96
CA ARG A 325 -18.03 12.84 15.07
C ARG A 325 -18.83 14.11 14.82
N PHE A 326 -18.16 15.23 14.54
CA PHE A 326 -18.84 16.49 14.20
C PHE A 326 -19.74 16.38 12.96
N ARG A 327 -19.31 15.67 11.91
CA ARG A 327 -20.15 15.42 10.72
C ARG A 327 -21.43 14.66 11.08
N VAL A 328 -21.34 13.60 11.88
CA VAL A 328 -22.52 12.80 12.26
C VAL A 328 -23.43 13.59 13.21
N GLU A 329 -22.88 14.29 14.20
CA GLU A 329 -23.67 15.15 15.10
C GLU A 329 -24.45 16.22 14.33
N TYR A 330 -23.82 16.86 13.34
CA TYR A 330 -24.49 17.81 12.46
C TYR A 330 -25.67 17.17 11.70
N ILE A 331 -25.50 15.94 11.20
CA ILE A 331 -26.56 15.21 10.50
C ILE A 331 -27.69 14.80 11.45
N LEU A 332 -27.38 14.31 12.64
CA LEU A 332 -28.38 14.00 13.66
C LEU A 332 -29.23 15.25 13.98
N HIS A 333 -28.58 16.39 14.21
CA HIS A 333 -29.27 17.66 14.45
C HIS A 333 -30.16 18.07 13.26
N LEU A 334 -29.71 17.88 12.01
CA LEU A 334 -30.53 18.16 10.83
C LEU A 334 -31.75 17.25 10.72
N ILE A 335 -31.60 15.96 11.05
CA ILE A 335 -32.72 15.01 11.05
C ILE A 335 -33.75 15.43 12.10
N GLU A 336 -33.32 15.81 13.30
CA GLU A 336 -34.20 16.30 14.37
C GLU A 336 -34.93 17.58 13.96
N LEU A 337 -34.19 18.59 13.47
CA LEU A 337 -34.76 19.88 13.07
C LEU A 337 -35.81 19.75 11.96
N ASN A 338 -35.58 18.83 11.01
CA ASN A 338 -36.48 18.57 9.89
C ASN A 338 -37.44 17.40 10.14
N LYS A 339 -37.46 16.84 11.34
CA LYS A 339 -38.32 15.71 11.74
C LYS A 339 -38.26 14.55 10.74
N GLY A 340 -37.05 14.19 10.28
CA GLY A 340 -36.84 13.13 9.31
C GLY A 340 -37.34 13.41 7.88
N ALA A 341 -37.72 14.64 7.52
CA ALA A 341 -38.20 14.94 6.17
C ALA A 341 -37.11 14.87 5.09
N ILE A 342 -35.83 15.00 5.46
CA ILE A 342 -34.71 14.95 4.52
C ILE A 342 -34.36 13.48 4.21
N ASN A 343 -34.20 13.16 2.93
CA ASN A 343 -33.79 11.82 2.51
C ASN A 343 -32.29 11.57 2.74
N CYS A 344 -31.93 10.29 2.78
CA CYS A 344 -30.56 9.86 3.08
C CYS A 344 -29.51 10.36 2.07
N ASP A 345 -29.85 10.42 0.78
CA ASP A 345 -28.93 10.89 -0.26
C ASP A 345 -28.61 12.39 -0.11
N THR A 346 -29.60 13.20 0.25
CA THR A 346 -29.39 14.64 0.52
C THR A 346 -28.53 14.83 1.77
N LEU A 347 -28.78 14.06 2.82
CA LEU A 347 -27.95 14.08 4.03
C LEU A 347 -26.50 13.73 3.70
N HIS A 348 -26.27 12.69 2.88
CA HIS A 348 -24.92 12.35 2.45
C HIS A 348 -24.26 13.50 1.68
N ALA A 349 -24.97 14.14 0.74
CA ALA A 349 -24.44 15.24 -0.06
C ALA A 349 -23.97 16.45 0.79
N ILE A 350 -24.68 16.76 1.87
CA ILE A 350 -24.37 17.92 2.74
C ILE A 350 -23.55 17.56 3.98
N SER A 351 -23.29 16.27 4.23
CA SER A 351 -22.58 15.79 5.42
C SER A 351 -21.07 16.04 5.43
N GLY A 352 -20.50 16.41 4.28
CA GLY A 352 -19.05 16.49 4.11
C GLY A 352 -18.35 15.13 4.01
N PHE A 353 -19.06 14.01 3.89
CA PHE A 353 -18.41 12.71 3.64
C PHE A 353 -18.09 12.52 2.15
N LYS A 354 -16.81 12.30 1.83
CA LYS A 354 -16.33 12.05 0.46
C LYS A 354 -16.92 10.79 -0.19
N SER A 355 -17.33 9.80 0.60
CA SER A 355 -17.90 8.54 0.11
C SER A 355 -19.13 8.14 0.90
N ARG A 356 -20.16 7.66 0.19
CA ARG A 356 -21.39 7.10 0.77
C ARG A 356 -21.10 5.96 1.73
N THR A 357 -20.18 5.05 1.37
CA THR A 357 -19.80 3.93 2.24
C THR A 357 -19.24 4.41 3.58
N THR A 358 -18.41 5.46 3.57
CA THR A 358 -17.86 6.04 4.80
C THR A 358 -18.95 6.72 5.64
N PHE A 359 -19.86 7.46 5.01
CA PHE A 359 -21.00 8.08 5.69
C PHE A 359 -21.84 7.04 6.45
N PHE A 360 -22.31 6.00 5.76
CA PHE A 360 -23.13 4.96 6.39
C PHE A 360 -22.38 4.26 7.53
N LYS A 361 -21.10 3.93 7.33
CA LYS A 361 -20.28 3.30 8.36
C LYS A 361 -20.14 4.17 9.60
N GLN A 362 -19.73 5.43 9.44
CA GLN A 362 -19.49 6.35 10.57
C GLN A 362 -20.79 6.72 11.28
N PHE A 363 -21.88 6.92 10.53
CA PHE A 363 -23.19 7.17 11.12
C PHE A 363 -23.63 5.99 11.98
N LYS A 364 -23.55 4.75 11.46
CA LYS A 364 -23.92 3.55 12.23
C LYS A 364 -23.04 3.36 13.47
N GLU A 365 -21.75 3.63 13.36
CA GLU A 365 -20.79 3.51 14.47
C GLU A 365 -21.10 4.49 15.61
N ILE A 366 -21.57 5.70 15.29
CA ILE A 366 -21.84 6.75 16.28
C ILE A 366 -23.30 6.71 16.78
N ALA A 367 -24.27 6.54 15.89
CA ALA A 367 -25.70 6.55 16.20
C ALA A 367 -26.26 5.17 16.59
N GLY A 368 -25.52 4.09 16.37
CA GLY A 368 -25.94 2.70 16.66
C GLY A 368 -26.84 2.06 15.59
N CYS A 369 -27.42 2.85 14.69
CA CYS A 369 -28.32 2.40 13.62
C CYS A 369 -27.97 3.09 12.28
N THR A 370 -28.53 2.60 11.18
CA THR A 370 -28.28 3.21 9.86
C THR A 370 -28.97 4.58 9.75
N PRO A 371 -28.49 5.49 8.87
CA PRO A 371 -29.16 6.77 8.65
C PRO A 371 -30.64 6.62 8.29
N GLN A 372 -30.98 5.58 7.53
CA GLN A 372 -32.34 5.32 7.10
C GLN A 372 -33.23 4.88 8.27
N GLU A 373 -32.76 3.94 9.09
CA GLU A 373 -33.46 3.52 10.32
C GLU A 373 -33.71 4.70 11.26
N TYR A 374 -32.71 5.58 11.42
CA TYR A 374 -32.84 6.78 12.26
C TYR A 374 -33.84 7.81 11.68
N ILE A 375 -33.87 8.01 10.37
CA ILE A 375 -34.86 8.87 9.73
C ILE A 375 -36.28 8.31 9.92
N GLU A 376 -36.45 7.01 9.75
CA GLU A 376 -37.74 6.33 9.87
C GLU A 376 -38.28 6.42 11.30
N SER A 377 -37.44 6.22 12.33
CA SER A 377 -37.87 6.36 13.73
C SER A 377 -38.37 7.77 14.06
N ARG A 378 -37.77 8.81 13.50
CA ARG A 378 -38.23 10.20 13.68
C ARG A 378 -39.50 10.54 12.89
N LYS A 379 -39.76 9.86 11.78
CA LYS A 379 -41.03 9.98 11.05
C LYS A 379 -42.19 9.32 11.78
N THR A 380 -41.96 8.15 12.38
CA THR A 380 -43.02 7.42 13.12
C THR A 380 -43.41 8.14 14.42
N GLU A 381 -42.45 8.69 15.17
CA GLU A 381 -42.72 9.57 16.33
C GLU A 381 -43.62 10.78 15.98
N LYS A 382 -43.52 11.29 14.74
CA LYS A 382 -44.42 12.35 14.24
C LYS A 382 -45.83 11.83 13.97
N SER A 383 -45.97 10.63 13.39
CA SER A 383 -47.27 10.01 13.12
C SER A 383 -48.05 9.81 14.43
N ASP A 384 -47.41 9.26 15.45
CA ASP A 384 -48.06 8.98 16.74
C ASP A 384 -48.42 10.26 17.51
N ASN A 385 -47.54 11.27 17.55
CA ASN A 385 -47.86 12.55 18.18
C ASN A 385 -48.93 13.36 17.42
N SER A 386 -49.03 13.22 16.09
CA SER A 386 -50.11 13.83 15.31
C SER A 386 -51.45 13.11 15.50
N THR A 387 -51.42 11.78 15.68
CA THR A 387 -52.60 10.96 15.92
C THR A 387 -53.19 11.21 17.31
N ILE A 388 -52.34 11.44 18.32
CA ILE A 388 -52.77 11.82 19.67
C ILE A 388 -53.39 13.23 19.68
N LYS A 389 -52.84 14.21 18.95
CA LYS A 389 -53.43 15.56 18.84
C LYS A 389 -54.74 15.60 18.06
N THR A 390 -55.01 14.64 17.18
CA THR A 390 -56.24 14.59 16.38
C THR A 390 -57.40 13.91 17.13
N LYS A 391 -57.13 13.20 18.23
CA LYS A 391 -58.15 12.60 19.12
C LYS A 391 -58.59 13.50 20.29
N LEU A 392 -58.09 14.73 20.35
CA LEU A 392 -58.31 15.67 21.45
C LEU A 392 -59.09 16.94 21.04
N PHE A 393 -59.74 16.92 19.88
CA PHE A 393 -60.66 17.96 19.44
C PHE A 393 -61.98 17.35 18.98
#